data_AF-A0A932NBN9-F1
#
_entry.id   AF-A0A932NBN9-F1
#
_cell.length_a   1.000
_cell.length_b   1.000
_cell.length_c   1.000
_cell.angle_alpha   90.00
_cell.angle_beta   90.00
_cell.angle_gamma   90.00
#
_symmetry.space_group_name_H-M   'P 1'
#
loop_
_entity.id
_entity.type
_entity.pdbx_description
1 polymer ?
#
loop_
_entity_poly.entity_id
_entity_poly.type
_entity_poly.pdbx_seq_one_letter_code
_entity_poly.pdbx_strand_id
1 'polypeptide(L)'
;MTRRVSAIYFLPLVLAAGFLCFFLDQKINASAAPAGFENIPGRILGSAGEAVGDTLFLKADAYFHGGETFPNRPPETKEELGREGFVEDERENEKTLPAQPAGDWISRVNHEVRRHGHYHLTKDKQKEMLPFFAAAVKLDPRNVPAILTAAFWLDKSFDRSDAAIEILKQGARDNPEAWEIDAALADIYFYRKKDYARGEFHYADALRKAKSGDLTRFRRIDLTYHLAESLNFEGKRALALEAYREAFSLYDVENQTPLKETIRGKIQSLVVGE
;
A
#
# COMPACT_ATOMS: atom_id res chain seq x y z
N MET A 1 10.29 -28.85 -46.14
CA MET A 1 11.47 -28.11 -45.64
C MET A 1 11.00 -27.01 -44.70
N THR A 2 10.97 -27.26 -43.40
CA THR A 2 10.62 -26.25 -42.38
C THR A 2 11.91 -25.57 -41.90
N ARG A 3 12.09 -24.29 -42.24
CA ARG A 3 13.22 -23.49 -41.76
C ARG A 3 13.06 -23.27 -40.26
N ARG A 4 13.89 -23.94 -39.45
CA ARG A 4 14.08 -23.61 -38.04
C ARG A 4 14.72 -22.22 -37.97
N VAL A 5 13.93 -21.20 -37.67
CA VAL A 5 14.47 -19.89 -37.26
C VAL A 5 15.19 -20.14 -35.94
N SER A 6 16.51 -20.01 -35.96
CA SER A 6 17.37 -20.32 -34.82
C SER A 6 17.06 -19.36 -33.67
N ALA A 7 16.76 -19.89 -32.48
CA ALA A 7 16.52 -19.13 -31.25
C ALA A 7 17.64 -18.12 -30.92
N ILE A 8 18.82 -18.31 -31.51
CA ILE A 8 20.00 -17.44 -31.43
C ILE A 8 19.70 -16.00 -31.88
N TYR A 9 18.76 -15.79 -32.81
CA TYR A 9 18.41 -14.43 -33.28
C TYR A 9 17.29 -13.78 -32.48
N PHE A 10 16.55 -14.54 -31.67
CA PHE A 10 15.40 -14.01 -30.94
C PHE A 10 15.84 -13.22 -29.69
N LEU A 11 16.80 -13.75 -28.93
CA LEU A 11 17.31 -13.10 -27.73
C LEU A 11 17.95 -11.71 -28.00
N PRO A 12 18.85 -11.52 -28.98
CA PRO A 12 19.40 -10.19 -29.26
C PRO A 12 18.35 -9.21 -29.79
N LEU A 13 17.30 -9.70 -30.47
CA LEU A 13 16.21 -8.85 -30.95
C LEU A 13 15.32 -8.36 -29.81
N VAL A 14 15.04 -9.21 -28.82
CA VAL A 14 14.33 -8.83 -27.59
C VAL A 14 15.16 -7.86 -26.75
N LEU A 15 16.47 -8.09 -26.62
CA LEU A 15 17.37 -7.17 -25.92
C LEU A 15 17.48 -5.82 -26.64
N ALA A 16 17.59 -5.82 -27.97
CA ALA A 16 17.63 -4.59 -28.77
C ALA A 16 16.30 -3.81 -28.68
N ALA A 17 15.16 -4.50 -28.69
CA ALA A 17 13.85 -3.87 -28.48
C ALA A 17 13.73 -3.28 -27.07
N GLY A 18 14.18 -4.00 -26.03
CA GLY A 18 14.20 -3.51 -24.66
C GLY A 18 15.09 -2.26 -24.49
N PHE A 19 16.29 -2.28 -25.07
CA PHE A 19 17.19 -1.11 -25.09
C PHE A 19 16.57 0.08 -25.84
N LEU A 20 15.93 -0.16 -26.98
CA LEU A 20 15.27 0.89 -27.76
C LEU A 20 14.13 1.54 -26.96
N CYS A 21 13.29 0.74 -26.29
CA CYS A 21 12.23 1.26 -25.41
C CYS A 21 12.81 2.12 -24.26
N PHE A 22 13.92 1.69 -23.64
CA PHE A 22 14.56 2.45 -22.56
C PHE A 22 15.11 3.81 -23.04
N PHE A 23 15.74 3.86 -24.21
CA PHE A 23 16.25 5.11 -24.79
C PHE A 23 15.14 6.06 -25.25
N LEU A 24 14.02 5.52 -25.75
CA LEU A 24 12.87 6.31 -26.15
C LEU A 24 12.14 6.90 -24.93
N ASP A 25 12.01 6.14 -23.85
CA ASP A 25 11.39 6.60 -22.59
C ASP A 25 12.14 7.81 -21.99
N GLN A 26 13.47 7.76 -21.92
CA GLN A 26 14.26 8.92 -21.45
C GLN A 26 14.04 10.18 -22.29
N LYS A 27 13.92 10.03 -23.63
CA LYS A 27 13.71 11.18 -24.53
C LYS A 27 12.29 11.73 -24.46
N ILE A 28 11.29 10.87 -24.30
CA ILE A 28 9.87 11.27 -24.21
C ILE A 28 9.64 12.00 -22.88
N ASN A 29 10.19 11.48 -21.78
CA ASN A 29 10.07 12.12 -20.46
C ASN A 29 10.86 13.43 -20.36
N ALA A 30 11.95 13.59 -21.12
CA ALA A 30 12.72 14.84 -21.17
C ALA A 30 12.04 15.96 -21.99
N SER A 31 10.99 15.67 -22.77
CA SER A 31 10.40 16.61 -23.74
C SER A 31 8.93 16.96 -23.48
N ALA A 32 8.36 16.64 -22.30
CA ALA A 32 6.96 16.90 -22.02
C ALA A 32 6.65 18.39 -21.80
N ALA A 33 6.37 19.11 -22.89
CA ALA A 33 5.50 20.29 -22.90
C ALA A 33 4.08 19.87 -23.32
N PRO A 34 3.01 20.51 -22.82
CA PRO A 34 1.65 20.03 -23.02
C PRO A 34 1.07 20.62 -24.30
N ALA A 35 0.97 19.83 -25.38
CA ALA A 35 0.07 20.15 -26.48
C ALA A 35 -0.31 18.90 -27.30
N GLY A 36 -1.53 18.43 -27.07
CA GLY A 36 -2.49 18.10 -28.12
C GLY A 36 -2.02 17.28 -29.33
N PHE A 37 -1.54 16.07 -29.12
CA PHE A 37 -1.82 14.90 -29.96
C PHE A 37 -1.58 13.66 -29.09
N GLU A 38 -2.54 12.74 -29.08
CA GLU A 38 -2.48 11.53 -28.25
C GLU A 38 -1.26 10.67 -28.62
N ASN A 39 -0.25 10.68 -27.76
CA ASN A 39 0.96 9.89 -27.92
C ASN A 39 0.65 8.41 -27.68
N ILE A 40 0.13 7.71 -28.70
CA ILE A 40 -0.13 6.26 -28.68
C ILE A 40 1.10 5.47 -28.20
N PRO A 41 2.34 5.77 -28.63
CA PRO A 41 3.52 5.09 -28.08
C PRO A 41 3.72 5.33 -26.59
N GLY A 42 3.45 6.56 -26.11
CA GLY A 42 3.50 6.88 -24.68
C GLY A 42 2.40 6.18 -23.89
N ARG A 43 1.21 5.96 -24.48
CA ARG A 43 0.13 5.17 -23.87
C ARG A 43 0.49 3.69 -23.79
N ILE A 44 1.05 3.11 -24.86
CA ILE A 44 1.48 1.71 -24.88
C ILE A 44 2.63 1.48 -23.89
N LEU A 45 3.66 2.35 -23.92
CA LEU A 45 4.79 2.26 -22.99
C LEU A 45 4.35 2.52 -21.55
N GLY A 46 3.43 3.47 -21.32
CA GLY A 46 2.83 3.71 -20.01
C GLY A 46 2.08 2.48 -19.49
N SER A 47 1.21 1.87 -20.31
CA SER A 47 0.48 0.64 -19.93
C SER A 47 1.39 -0.57 -19.71
N ALA A 48 2.53 -0.63 -20.42
CA ALA A 48 3.55 -1.66 -20.18
C ALA A 48 4.29 -1.41 -18.86
N GLY A 49 4.60 -0.16 -18.55
CA GLY A 49 5.17 0.25 -17.25
C GLY A 49 4.24 -0.15 -16.10
N GLU A 50 2.97 0.18 -16.21
CA GLU A 50 1.90 -0.18 -15.27
C GLU A 50 1.88 -1.70 -15.00
N ALA A 51 1.76 -2.52 -16.06
CA ALA A 51 1.72 -3.97 -15.94
C ALA A 51 3.00 -4.57 -15.31
N VAL A 52 4.17 -4.01 -15.63
CA VAL A 52 5.44 -4.43 -15.01
C VAL A 52 5.48 -4.00 -13.54
N GLY A 53 5.02 -2.79 -13.23
CA GLY A 53 4.92 -2.25 -11.88
C GLY A 53 4.05 -3.13 -10.98
N ASP A 54 2.84 -3.46 -11.43
CA ASP A 54 1.93 -4.39 -10.76
C ASP A 54 2.57 -5.75 -10.52
N THR A 55 3.23 -6.29 -11.55
CA THR A 55 3.91 -7.59 -11.44
C THR A 55 5.02 -7.55 -10.39
N LEU A 56 5.80 -6.46 -10.31
CA LEU A 56 6.86 -6.29 -9.32
C LEU A 56 6.28 -6.14 -7.91
N PHE A 57 5.19 -5.41 -7.76
CA PHE A 57 4.47 -5.28 -6.49
C PHE A 57 3.98 -6.65 -6.00
N LEU A 58 3.26 -7.40 -6.85
CA LEU A 58 2.76 -8.74 -6.52
C LEU A 58 3.89 -9.73 -6.21
N LYS A 59 5.03 -9.62 -6.90
CA LYS A 59 6.21 -10.45 -6.61
C LYS A 59 6.87 -10.10 -5.28
N ALA A 60 6.94 -8.82 -4.93
CA ALA A 60 7.49 -8.38 -3.65
C ALA A 60 6.63 -8.89 -2.49
N ASP A 61 5.31 -8.76 -2.62
CA ASP A 61 4.35 -9.32 -1.68
C ASP A 61 4.49 -10.84 -1.58
N ALA A 62 4.44 -11.56 -2.72
CA ALA A 62 4.62 -13.01 -2.69
C ALA A 62 5.97 -13.43 -2.08
N TYR A 63 7.05 -12.68 -2.33
CA TYR A 63 8.35 -12.93 -1.70
C TYR A 63 8.30 -12.74 -0.18
N PHE A 64 7.59 -11.71 0.30
CA PHE A 64 7.34 -11.50 1.73
C PHE A 64 6.68 -12.71 2.37
N HIS A 65 5.67 -13.26 1.69
CA HIS A 65 4.86 -14.39 2.11
C HIS A 65 5.46 -15.77 1.73
N GLY A 66 6.77 -15.84 1.48
CA GLY A 66 7.44 -17.12 1.22
C GLY A 66 7.04 -17.81 -0.08
N GLY A 67 6.46 -17.07 -1.03
CA GLY A 67 5.98 -17.52 -2.33
C GLY A 67 4.46 -17.75 -2.39
N GLU A 68 3.69 -17.34 -1.38
CA GLU A 68 2.23 -17.35 -1.44
C GLU A 68 1.66 -16.20 -2.27
N THR A 69 0.51 -16.43 -2.91
CA THR A 69 -0.12 -15.47 -3.82
C THR A 69 -1.53 -15.16 -3.35
N PHE A 70 -1.97 -13.90 -3.49
CA PHE A 70 -3.29 -13.38 -3.12
C PHE A 70 -4.50 -14.32 -3.27
N PRO A 71 -4.74 -15.06 -4.37
CA PRO A 71 -5.94 -15.89 -4.50
C PRO A 71 -6.03 -17.04 -3.49
N ASN A 72 -4.93 -17.36 -2.79
CA ASN A 72 -4.88 -18.44 -1.81
C ASN A 72 -4.69 -17.92 -0.37
N ARG A 73 -4.69 -16.59 -0.15
CA ARG A 73 -4.39 -16.00 1.16
C ARG A 73 -5.66 -15.45 1.82
N PRO A 74 -5.93 -15.74 3.11
CA PRO A 74 -6.94 -15.02 3.86
C PRO A 74 -6.56 -13.53 4.06
N PRO A 75 -7.52 -12.64 4.34
CA PRO A 75 -7.21 -11.24 4.63
C PRO A 75 -6.44 -11.13 5.96
N GLU A 76 -5.25 -10.54 5.91
CA GLU A 76 -4.40 -10.33 7.09
C GLU A 76 -4.71 -9.04 7.84
N THR A 77 -4.59 -9.09 9.17
CA THR A 77 -4.65 -7.93 10.04
C THR A 77 -3.32 -7.12 10.00
N LYS A 78 -3.36 -5.86 10.43
CA LYS A 78 -2.14 -5.03 10.53
C LYS A 78 -1.12 -5.63 11.49
N GLU A 79 -1.60 -6.29 12.55
CA GLU A 79 -0.81 -6.98 13.53
C GLU A 79 -0.09 -8.20 12.92
N GLU A 80 -0.75 -8.95 12.04
CA GLU A 80 -0.18 -10.09 11.33
C GLU A 80 0.87 -9.69 10.30
N LEU A 81 0.61 -8.63 9.51
CA LEU A 81 1.59 -8.05 8.59
C LEU A 81 2.91 -7.65 9.27
N GLY A 82 2.86 -7.33 10.57
CA GLY A 82 4.02 -7.01 11.40
C GLY A 82 4.72 -8.20 12.07
N ARG A 83 4.15 -9.41 12.00
CA ARG A 83 4.76 -10.63 12.54
C ARG A 83 5.81 -11.17 11.57
N GLU A 84 6.86 -11.77 12.11
CA GLU A 84 7.96 -12.36 11.35
C GLU A 84 8.07 -13.85 11.61
N GLY A 85 8.62 -14.57 10.64
CA GLY A 85 8.83 -16.00 10.76
C GLY A 85 7.56 -16.79 10.44
N PHE A 86 7.47 -18.00 10.97
CA PHE A 86 6.36 -18.90 10.69
C PHE A 86 5.06 -18.31 11.25
N VAL A 87 4.10 -18.08 10.37
CA VAL A 87 2.74 -17.69 10.73
C VAL A 87 1.93 -18.97 10.63
N GLU A 88 1.48 -19.49 11.78
CA GLU A 88 0.58 -20.65 11.78
C GLU A 88 -0.73 -20.24 11.13
N ASP A 89 -0.96 -20.71 9.90
CA ASP A 89 -2.30 -20.75 9.31
C ASP A 89 -2.77 -22.22 9.22
N GLU A 90 -3.88 -22.45 9.90
CA GLU A 90 -4.71 -23.63 10.04
C GLU A 90 -4.28 -24.96 9.37
N ARG A 91 -3.70 -25.87 10.16
CA ARG A 91 -3.60 -27.32 9.85
C ARG A 91 -4.96 -28.01 9.63
N GLU A 92 -6.08 -27.30 9.69
CA GLU A 92 -7.43 -27.88 9.55
C GLU A 92 -8.09 -27.69 8.17
N ASN A 93 -7.60 -26.79 7.30
CA ASN A 93 -8.26 -26.53 6.00
C ASN A 93 -7.56 -27.09 4.74
N GLU A 94 -6.42 -27.78 4.88
CA GLU A 94 -5.75 -28.45 3.75
C GLU A 94 -6.43 -29.79 3.35
N LYS A 95 -7.76 -29.83 3.28
CA LYS A 95 -8.52 -31.00 2.79
C LYS A 95 -9.37 -30.79 1.55
N THR A 96 -9.48 -29.58 0.99
CA THR A 96 -10.35 -29.37 -0.18
C THR A 96 -9.81 -28.35 -1.17
N LEU A 97 -8.75 -28.71 -1.90
CA LEU A 97 -8.61 -28.23 -3.27
C LEU A 97 -8.59 -29.46 -4.19
N PRO A 98 -9.56 -29.63 -5.10
CA PRO A 98 -9.51 -30.71 -6.07
C PRO A 98 -8.24 -30.51 -6.90
N ALA A 99 -7.36 -31.52 -6.90
CA ALA A 99 -6.17 -31.53 -7.72
C ALA A 99 -6.55 -31.26 -9.17
N GLN A 100 -6.25 -30.07 -9.68
CA GLN A 100 -6.37 -29.83 -11.11
C GLN A 100 -5.37 -30.76 -11.82
N PRO A 101 -5.80 -31.54 -12.83
CA PRO A 101 -4.87 -32.40 -13.56
C PRO A 101 -3.80 -31.51 -14.20
N ALA A 102 -2.54 -31.71 -13.80
CA ALA A 102 -1.39 -30.98 -14.33
C ALA A 102 -1.26 -31.28 -15.83
N GLY A 103 -1.83 -30.40 -16.67
CA GLY A 103 -1.88 -30.58 -18.12
C GLY A 103 -0.52 -30.41 -18.81
N ASP A 104 0.45 -29.76 -18.15
CA ASP A 104 1.78 -29.52 -18.71
C ASP A 104 2.93 -29.83 -17.71
N TRP A 105 4.16 -29.77 -18.22
CA TRP A 105 5.37 -30.06 -17.44
C TRP A 105 5.71 -28.97 -16.41
N ILE A 106 5.30 -27.71 -16.64
CA ILE A 106 5.51 -26.60 -15.70
C ILE A 106 4.60 -26.81 -14.48
N SER A 107 3.36 -27.20 -14.70
CA SER A 107 2.37 -27.53 -13.68
C SER A 107 2.80 -28.74 -12.85
N ARG A 108 3.46 -29.74 -13.46
CA ARG A 108 4.05 -30.86 -12.72
C ARG A 108 5.22 -30.44 -11.84
N VAL A 109 6.16 -29.63 -12.35
CA VAL A 109 7.27 -29.10 -11.55
C VAL A 109 6.74 -28.22 -10.41
N ASN A 110 5.77 -27.34 -10.69
CA ASN A 110 5.13 -26.51 -9.68
C ASN A 110 4.36 -27.32 -8.63
N HIS A 111 3.79 -28.47 -9.00
CA HIS A 111 3.11 -29.36 -8.07
C HIS A 111 4.06 -30.15 -7.15
N GLU A 112 5.24 -30.55 -7.66
CA GLU A 112 6.29 -31.20 -6.87
C GLU A 112 6.99 -30.21 -5.92
N VAL A 113 7.08 -28.93 -6.29
CA VAL A 113 7.52 -27.86 -5.40
C VAL A 113 6.36 -27.48 -4.48
N ARG A 114 6.09 -28.34 -3.48
CA ARG A 114 5.10 -28.04 -2.44
C ARG A 114 5.62 -26.97 -1.49
N ARG A 115 4.85 -25.89 -1.36
CA ARG A 115 5.05 -24.87 -0.33
C ARG A 115 4.96 -25.53 1.04
N HIS A 116 5.96 -25.33 1.89
CA HIS A 116 5.93 -25.77 3.28
C HIS A 116 5.49 -24.60 4.16
N GLY A 117 4.19 -24.28 4.10
CA GLY A 117 3.52 -23.30 4.95
C GLY A 117 3.71 -21.82 4.57
N HIS A 118 2.86 -20.98 5.18
CA HIS A 118 2.91 -19.52 5.13
C HIS A 118 3.94 -19.02 6.15
N TYR A 119 4.90 -18.20 5.70
CA TYR A 119 5.83 -17.54 6.58
C TYR A 119 6.10 -16.12 6.08
N HIS A 120 6.39 -15.22 7.02
CA HIS A 120 6.86 -13.87 6.74
C HIS A 120 8.38 -13.82 6.74
N LEU A 121 8.96 -13.08 5.80
CA LEU A 121 10.40 -12.79 5.82
C LEU A 121 10.79 -12.14 7.16
N THR A 122 11.94 -12.54 7.69
CA THR A 122 12.56 -11.92 8.87
C THR A 122 13.13 -10.54 8.53
N LYS A 123 13.28 -9.63 9.51
CA LYS A 123 13.74 -8.22 9.28
C LYS A 123 14.92 -8.08 8.35
N ASP A 124 15.91 -8.96 8.50
CA ASP A 124 17.14 -8.88 7.71
C ASP A 124 16.88 -9.10 6.22
N LYS A 125 15.95 -10.00 5.88
CA LYS A 125 15.58 -10.34 4.51
C LYS A 125 14.50 -9.44 3.93
N GLN A 126 13.68 -8.80 4.76
CA GLN A 126 12.63 -7.89 4.28
C GLN A 126 13.22 -6.72 3.44
N LYS A 127 14.45 -6.29 3.71
CA LYS A 127 15.13 -5.23 2.94
C LYS A 127 15.30 -5.58 1.46
N GLU A 128 15.33 -6.86 1.12
CA GLU A 128 15.44 -7.35 -0.26
C GLU A 128 14.21 -6.98 -1.11
N MET A 129 13.06 -6.68 -0.47
CA MET A 129 11.84 -6.26 -1.16
C MET A 129 11.88 -4.80 -1.60
N LEU A 130 12.68 -3.96 -0.93
CA LEU A 130 12.68 -2.52 -1.15
C LEU A 130 12.96 -2.11 -2.61
N PRO A 131 13.90 -2.72 -3.34
CA PRO A 131 14.10 -2.41 -4.76
C PRO A 131 12.88 -2.71 -5.62
N PHE A 132 12.12 -3.76 -5.29
CA PHE A 132 10.91 -4.13 -6.02
C PHE A 132 9.78 -3.14 -5.77
N PHE A 133 9.58 -2.71 -4.51
CA PHE A 133 8.62 -1.66 -4.19
C PHE A 133 8.99 -0.32 -4.84
N ALA A 134 10.27 0.06 -4.80
CA ALA A 134 10.73 1.29 -5.44
C ALA A 134 10.52 1.25 -6.97
N ALA A 135 10.80 0.11 -7.61
CA ALA A 135 10.56 -0.07 -9.03
C ALA A 135 9.07 -0.06 -9.37
N ALA A 136 8.23 -0.72 -8.55
CA ALA A 136 6.78 -0.74 -8.73
C ALA A 136 6.18 0.66 -8.69
N VAL A 137 6.49 1.45 -7.65
CA VAL A 137 6.01 2.83 -7.51
C VAL A 137 6.51 3.73 -8.64
N LYS A 138 7.75 3.52 -9.11
CA LYS A 138 8.30 4.31 -10.22
C LYS A 138 7.63 4.01 -11.55
N LEU A 139 7.32 2.73 -11.81
CA LEU A 139 6.74 2.27 -13.06
C LEU A 139 5.23 2.51 -13.13
N ASP A 140 4.56 2.43 -11.98
CA ASP A 140 3.17 2.83 -11.81
C ASP A 140 2.99 3.81 -10.64
N PRO A 141 3.15 5.12 -10.88
CA PRO A 141 2.94 6.15 -9.87
C PRO A 141 1.46 6.31 -9.49
N ARG A 142 0.52 5.60 -10.14
CA ARG A 142 -0.91 5.61 -9.80
C ARG A 142 -1.36 4.39 -9.02
N ASN A 143 -0.48 3.41 -8.81
CA ASN A 143 -0.76 2.27 -7.95
C ASN A 143 -0.74 2.67 -6.46
N VAL A 144 -1.89 3.13 -5.96
CA VAL A 144 -2.08 3.51 -4.55
C VAL A 144 -1.68 2.37 -3.60
N PRO A 145 -2.08 1.10 -3.79
CA PRO A 145 -1.59 -0.01 -2.97
C PRO A 145 -0.06 -0.14 -2.91
N ALA A 146 0.64 -0.06 -4.04
CA ALA A 146 2.10 -0.16 -4.07
C ALA A 146 2.76 1.00 -3.32
N ILE A 147 2.24 2.22 -3.46
CA ILE A 147 2.70 3.42 -2.75
C ILE A 147 2.54 3.24 -1.23
N LEU A 148 1.35 2.85 -0.78
CA LEU A 148 1.05 2.67 0.64
C LEU A 148 1.88 1.55 1.26
N THR A 149 2.04 0.42 0.57
CA THR A 149 2.86 -0.70 1.02
C THR A 149 4.33 -0.33 1.10
N ALA A 150 4.87 0.35 0.08
CA ALA A 150 6.25 0.83 0.09
C ALA A 150 6.50 1.77 1.28
N ALA A 151 5.58 2.72 1.50
CA ALA A 151 5.66 3.66 2.61
C ALA A 151 5.55 2.97 3.98
N PHE A 152 4.66 1.99 4.11
CA PHE A 152 4.51 1.17 5.33
C PHE A 152 5.83 0.47 5.69
N TRP A 153 6.44 -0.25 4.73
CA TRP A 153 7.70 -0.96 4.97
C TRP A 153 8.83 -0.01 5.36
N LEU A 154 8.95 1.13 4.65
CA LEU A 154 9.93 2.15 4.98
C LEU A 154 9.72 2.72 6.38
N ASP A 155 8.50 3.07 6.77
CA ASP A 155 8.22 3.65 8.09
C ASP A 155 8.34 2.63 9.22
N LYS A 156 7.62 1.51 9.13
CA LYS A 156 7.42 0.57 10.24
C LYS A 156 8.56 -0.43 10.41
N SER A 157 9.15 -0.89 9.32
CA SER A 157 10.12 -1.98 9.36
C SER A 157 11.57 -1.50 9.28
N PHE A 158 11.80 -0.34 8.63
CA PHE A 158 13.16 0.17 8.40
C PHE A 158 13.48 1.51 9.05
N ASP A 159 12.53 2.11 9.78
CA ASP A 159 12.73 3.40 10.46
C ASP A 159 13.21 4.49 9.49
N ARG A 160 12.59 4.53 8.31
CA ARG A 160 12.84 5.49 7.22
C ARG A 160 11.61 6.36 6.98
N SER A 161 11.06 6.94 8.05
CA SER A 161 9.83 7.75 7.98
C SER A 161 9.93 8.92 6.99
N ASP A 162 11.10 9.55 6.85
CA ASP A 162 11.27 10.63 5.86
C ASP A 162 11.17 10.13 4.42
N ALA A 163 11.75 8.97 4.11
CA ALA A 163 11.62 8.37 2.79
C ALA A 163 10.17 7.94 2.50
N ALA A 164 9.47 7.40 3.50
CA ALA A 164 8.05 7.08 3.41
C ALA A 164 7.21 8.33 3.11
N ILE A 165 7.45 9.44 3.83
CA ILE A 165 6.78 10.72 3.60
C ILE A 165 7.02 11.22 2.17
N GLU A 166 8.25 11.16 1.66
CA GLU A 166 8.54 11.63 0.31
C GLU A 166 7.84 10.81 -0.78
N ILE A 167 7.78 9.49 -0.63
CA ILE A 167 7.01 8.62 -1.52
C ILE A 167 5.51 8.96 -1.45
N LEU A 168 4.95 9.10 -0.25
CA LEU A 168 3.54 9.43 -0.07
C LEU A 168 3.19 10.82 -0.62
N LYS A 169 4.05 11.83 -0.42
CA LYS A 169 3.85 13.16 -1.00
C LYS A 169 3.84 13.14 -2.53
N GLN A 170 4.74 12.35 -3.13
CA GLN A 170 4.72 12.16 -4.59
C GLN A 170 3.44 11.42 -5.00
N GLY A 171 3.08 10.35 -4.30
CA GLY A 171 1.83 9.62 -4.52
C GLY A 171 0.59 10.51 -4.42
N ALA A 172 0.53 11.44 -3.46
CA ALA A 172 -0.58 12.40 -3.31
C ALA A 172 -0.64 13.41 -4.47
N ARG A 173 0.50 13.78 -5.07
CA ARG A 173 0.53 14.62 -6.28
C ARG A 173 -0.02 13.87 -7.49
N ASP A 174 0.34 12.59 -7.63
CA ASP A 174 -0.05 11.76 -8.76
C ASP A 174 -1.49 11.21 -8.62
N ASN A 175 -1.99 11.12 -7.37
CA ASN A 175 -3.29 10.57 -6.98
C ASN A 175 -4.03 11.52 -6.01
N PRO A 176 -4.48 12.71 -6.47
CA PRO A 176 -4.99 13.78 -5.59
C PRO A 176 -6.22 13.40 -4.75
N GLU A 177 -7.01 12.42 -5.22
CA GLU A 177 -8.25 11.95 -4.58
C GLU A 177 -8.06 10.71 -3.69
N ALA A 178 -6.85 10.14 -3.61
CA ALA A 178 -6.57 8.94 -2.82
C ALA A 178 -6.43 9.29 -1.33
N TRP A 179 -7.56 9.24 -0.61
CA TRP A 179 -7.65 9.59 0.81
C TRP A 179 -6.73 8.73 1.70
N GLU A 180 -6.44 7.50 1.28
CA GLU A 180 -5.58 6.56 1.99
C GLU A 180 -4.14 7.08 2.12
N ILE A 181 -3.67 7.81 1.11
CA ILE A 181 -2.33 8.41 1.11
C ILE A 181 -2.25 9.52 2.15
N ASP A 182 -3.26 10.38 2.24
CA ASP A 182 -3.34 11.40 3.27
C ASP A 182 -3.46 10.79 4.67
N ALA A 183 -4.27 9.73 4.82
CA ALA A 183 -4.36 9.02 6.09
C ALA A 183 -3.01 8.44 6.53
N ALA A 184 -2.23 7.87 5.59
CA ALA A 184 -0.89 7.37 5.87
C ALA A 184 0.11 8.50 6.20
N LEU A 185 0.06 9.63 5.49
CA LEU A 185 0.86 10.82 5.83
C LEU A 185 0.55 11.33 7.23
N ALA A 186 -0.73 11.44 7.56
CA ALA A 186 -1.21 11.87 8.86
C ALA A 186 -0.69 10.94 9.98
N ASP A 187 -0.79 9.63 9.79
CA ASP A 187 -0.30 8.62 10.73
C ASP A 187 1.21 8.79 10.98
N ILE A 188 2.03 9.01 9.93
CA ILE A 188 3.47 9.22 10.12
C ILE A 188 3.75 10.54 10.84
N TYR A 189 3.10 11.64 10.45
CA TYR A 189 3.29 12.94 11.09
C TYR A 189 2.91 12.92 12.57
N PHE A 190 1.76 12.32 12.90
CA PHE A 190 1.26 12.21 14.26
C PHE A 190 2.12 11.28 15.13
N TYR A 191 2.38 10.06 14.66
CA TYR A 191 3.03 9.06 15.50
C TYR A 191 4.54 9.20 15.55
N ARG A 192 5.18 9.52 14.42
CA ARG A 192 6.64 9.48 14.28
C ARG A 192 7.25 10.87 14.41
N LYS A 193 6.69 11.86 13.72
CA LYS A 193 7.25 13.21 13.71
C LYS A 193 6.76 14.10 14.86
N LYS A 194 5.63 13.73 15.49
CA LYS A 194 4.96 14.57 16.51
C LYS A 194 4.66 15.98 15.97
N ASP A 195 4.44 16.06 14.67
CA ASP A 195 4.09 17.29 13.94
C ASP A 195 2.57 17.30 13.81
N TYR A 196 1.90 17.72 14.89
CA TYR A 196 0.45 17.63 15.01
C TYR A 196 -0.27 18.60 14.07
N ALA A 197 0.33 19.73 13.72
CA ALA A 197 -0.18 20.63 12.69
C ALA A 197 -0.29 19.94 11.32
N ARG A 198 0.76 19.21 10.89
CA ARG A 198 0.69 18.42 9.65
C ARG A 198 -0.21 17.19 9.77
N GLY A 199 -0.24 16.56 10.95
CA GLY A 199 -1.17 15.47 11.25
C GLY A 199 -2.62 15.92 11.07
N GLU A 200 -3.01 17.05 11.67
CA GLU A 200 -4.32 17.67 11.53
C GLU A 200 -4.67 17.91 10.07
N PHE A 201 -3.77 18.57 9.31
CA PHE A 201 -3.97 18.87 7.90
C PHE A 201 -4.31 17.60 7.10
N HIS A 202 -3.48 16.55 7.22
CA HIS A 202 -3.68 15.34 6.44
C HIS A 202 -4.85 14.46 6.94
N TYR A 203 -5.13 14.41 8.24
CA TYR A 203 -6.34 13.72 8.73
C TYR A 203 -7.62 14.39 8.22
N ALA A 204 -7.68 15.73 8.26
CA ALA A 204 -8.81 16.48 7.72
C ALA A 204 -8.96 16.25 6.21
N ASP A 205 -7.86 16.26 5.45
CA ASP A 205 -7.90 16.02 4.01
C ASP A 205 -8.32 14.58 3.66
N ALA A 206 -7.86 13.58 4.42
CA ALA A 206 -8.31 12.20 4.28
C ALA A 206 -9.82 12.07 4.50
N LEU A 207 -10.35 12.64 5.59
CA LEU A 207 -11.79 12.62 5.89
C LEU A 207 -12.62 13.36 4.84
N ARG A 208 -12.09 14.46 4.29
CA ARG A 208 -12.74 15.24 3.22
C ARG A 208 -12.78 14.50 1.89
N LYS A 209 -11.70 13.80 1.52
CA LYS A 209 -11.58 13.08 0.25
C LYS A 209 -12.36 11.76 0.24
N ALA A 210 -12.46 11.10 1.39
CA ALA A 210 -13.19 9.85 1.53
C ALA A 210 -14.69 10.03 1.20
N LYS A 211 -15.16 9.30 0.18
CA LYS A 211 -16.56 9.29 -0.25
C LYS A 211 -17.40 8.37 0.64
N SER A 212 -18.72 8.44 0.47
CA SER A 212 -19.63 7.52 1.14
C SER A 212 -19.34 6.08 0.71
N GLY A 213 -19.05 5.22 1.68
CA GLY A 213 -18.69 3.81 1.45
C GLY A 213 -17.19 3.51 1.45
N ASP A 214 -16.32 4.52 1.28
CA ASP A 214 -14.86 4.30 1.25
C ASP A 214 -14.32 3.92 2.64
N LEU A 215 -14.87 4.55 3.68
CA LEU A 215 -14.46 4.32 5.06
C LEU A 215 -15.41 3.34 5.75
N THR A 216 -14.85 2.26 6.28
CA THR A 216 -15.53 1.50 7.32
C THR A 216 -15.80 2.44 8.50
N ARG A 217 -16.89 2.18 9.25
CA ARG A 217 -17.21 2.93 10.46
C ARG A 217 -16.01 3.01 11.42
N PHE A 218 -15.30 1.89 11.59
CA PHE A 218 -14.10 1.83 12.42
C PHE A 218 -13.01 2.76 11.92
N ARG A 219 -12.67 2.75 10.61
CA ARG A 219 -11.63 3.64 10.07
C ARG A 219 -12.04 5.11 10.15
N ARG A 220 -13.33 5.42 9.99
CA ARG A 220 -13.83 6.79 10.19
C ARG A 220 -13.64 7.25 11.64
N ILE A 221 -14.02 6.43 12.62
CA ILE A 221 -13.81 6.72 14.05
C ILE A 221 -12.33 6.97 14.32
N ASP A 222 -11.46 6.10 13.82
CA ASP A 222 -10.03 6.17 14.00
C ASP A 222 -9.44 7.48 13.44
N LEU A 223 -9.76 7.85 12.20
CA LEU A 223 -9.29 9.11 11.60
C LEU A 223 -9.81 10.34 12.35
N THR A 224 -11.11 10.38 12.68
CA THR A 224 -11.71 11.52 13.39
C THR A 224 -11.14 11.66 14.80
N TYR A 225 -10.86 10.55 15.49
CA TYR A 225 -10.20 10.58 16.79
C TYR A 225 -8.79 11.17 16.72
N HIS A 226 -7.97 10.76 15.73
CA HIS A 226 -6.61 11.27 15.60
C HIS A 226 -6.56 12.72 15.11
N LEU A 227 -7.55 13.16 14.32
CA LEU A 227 -7.77 14.57 14.04
C LEU A 227 -8.04 15.35 15.34
N ALA A 228 -8.93 14.85 16.20
CA ALA A 228 -9.23 15.47 17.48
C ALA A 228 -8.00 15.55 18.41
N GLU A 229 -7.20 14.47 18.49
CA GLU A 229 -5.94 14.49 19.25
C GLU A 229 -4.95 15.52 18.67
N SER A 230 -4.81 15.59 17.35
CA SER A 230 -3.93 16.57 16.69
C SER A 230 -4.34 18.01 17.04
N LEU A 231 -5.65 18.32 16.92
CA LEU A 231 -6.21 19.61 17.30
C LEU A 231 -5.98 19.92 18.79
N ASN A 232 -6.14 18.93 19.66
CA ASN A 232 -5.93 19.09 21.10
C ASN A 232 -4.46 19.38 21.44
N PHE A 233 -3.51 18.68 20.80
CA PHE A 233 -2.08 18.96 20.99
C PHE A 233 -1.67 20.35 20.49
N GLU A 234 -2.32 20.85 19.44
CA GLU A 234 -2.15 22.23 18.94
C GLU A 234 -2.88 23.29 19.78
N GLY A 235 -3.56 22.88 20.87
CA GLY A 235 -4.29 23.81 21.76
C GLY A 235 -5.62 24.31 21.20
N LYS A 236 -6.09 23.77 20.08
CA LYS A 236 -7.37 24.12 19.42
C LYS A 236 -8.55 23.41 20.10
N ARG A 237 -8.76 23.70 21.39
CA ARG A 237 -9.67 22.95 22.28
C ARG A 237 -11.10 22.82 21.79
N ALA A 238 -11.70 23.91 21.28
CA ALA A 238 -13.08 23.90 20.79
C ALA A 238 -13.25 22.96 19.59
N LEU A 239 -12.34 23.04 18.61
CA LEU A 239 -12.35 22.16 17.43
C LEU A 239 -12.06 20.70 17.82
N ALA A 240 -11.14 20.48 18.76
CA ALA A 240 -10.88 19.14 19.27
C ALA A 240 -12.14 18.53 19.93
N LEU A 241 -12.86 19.30 20.75
CA LEU A 241 -14.09 18.87 21.41
C LEU A 241 -15.17 18.49 20.39
N GLU A 242 -15.34 19.27 19.32
CA GLU A 242 -16.25 18.96 18.22
C GLU A 242 -15.88 17.63 17.54
N ALA A 243 -14.60 17.46 17.19
CA ALA A 243 -14.11 16.23 16.55
C ALA A 243 -14.24 15.00 17.46
N TYR A 244 -13.96 15.11 18.77
CA TYR A 244 -14.21 14.01 19.71
C TYR A 244 -15.69 13.63 19.80
N ARG A 245 -16.60 14.61 19.81
CA ARG A 245 -18.04 14.35 19.82
C ARG A 245 -18.49 13.66 18.54
N GLU A 246 -17.95 14.08 17.39
CA GLU A 246 -18.19 13.41 16.11
C GLU A 246 -17.72 11.95 16.17
N ALA A 247 -16.47 11.70 16.56
CA ALA A 247 -15.93 10.34 16.70
C ALA A 247 -16.76 9.49 17.67
N PHE A 248 -17.22 10.07 18.78
CA PHE A 248 -18.07 9.38 19.75
C PHE A 248 -19.45 9.02 19.18
N SER A 249 -20.05 9.92 18.37
CA SER A 249 -21.37 9.72 17.77
C SER A 249 -21.44 8.57 16.77
N LEU A 250 -20.30 8.15 16.23
CA LEU A 250 -20.19 7.04 15.29
C LEU A 250 -20.26 5.66 15.95
N TYR A 251 -20.14 5.57 17.29
CA TYR A 251 -20.33 4.31 18.00
C TYR A 251 -21.80 3.96 18.16
N ASP A 252 -22.14 2.68 17.94
CA ASP A 252 -23.44 2.17 18.37
C ASP A 252 -23.53 2.20 19.90
N VAL A 253 -24.78 2.34 20.40
CA VAL A 253 -25.08 2.38 21.83
C VAL A 253 -24.52 1.15 22.55
N GLU A 254 -24.63 -0.02 21.93
CA GLU A 254 -24.28 -1.33 22.49
C GLU A 254 -22.78 -1.66 22.41
N ASN A 255 -22.03 -1.02 21.50
CA ASN A 255 -20.61 -1.30 21.31
C ASN A 255 -19.77 -0.54 22.34
N GLN A 256 -19.28 -1.24 23.36
CA GLN A 256 -18.26 -0.73 24.27
C GLN A 256 -16.87 -1.13 23.78
N THR A 257 -16.03 -0.14 23.51
CA THR A 257 -14.61 -0.35 23.15
C THR A 257 -13.73 0.53 24.05
N PRO A 258 -12.47 0.13 24.34
CA PRO A 258 -11.55 0.98 25.11
C PRO A 258 -11.37 2.38 24.51
N LEU A 259 -11.41 2.50 23.18
CA LEU A 259 -11.32 3.78 22.49
C LEU A 259 -12.56 4.66 22.74
N LYS A 260 -13.77 4.10 22.76
CA LYS A 260 -15.02 4.84 23.09
C LYS A 260 -14.95 5.46 24.48
N GLU A 261 -14.46 4.72 25.46
CA GLU A 261 -14.27 5.21 26.83
C GLU A 261 -13.19 6.29 26.91
N THR A 262 -12.10 6.12 26.17
CA THR A 262 -11.03 7.12 26.03
C THR A 262 -11.59 8.44 25.49
N ILE A 263 -12.38 8.39 24.42
CA ILE A 263 -13.03 9.57 23.81
C ILE A 263 -13.98 10.23 24.81
N ARG A 264 -14.79 9.45 25.54
CA ARG A 264 -15.69 10.00 26.58
C ARG A 264 -14.91 10.79 27.63
N GLY A 265 -13.80 10.23 28.13
CA GLY A 265 -12.94 10.91 29.09
C GLY A 265 -12.35 12.21 28.56
N LYS A 266 -11.93 12.23 27.28
CA LYS A 266 -11.43 13.43 26.60
C LYS A 266 -12.50 14.52 26.48
N ILE A 267 -13.74 14.15 26.14
CA ILE A 267 -14.87 15.09 26.10
C ILE A 267 -15.11 15.71 27.47
N GLN A 268 -15.16 14.89 28.54
CA GLN A 268 -15.39 15.38 29.90
C GLN A 268 -14.30 16.34 30.37
N SER A 269 -13.03 16.01 30.12
CA SER A 269 -11.90 16.85 30.55
C SER A 269 -11.84 18.19 29.82
N LEU A 270 -12.25 18.23 28.54
CA LEU A 270 -12.32 19.47 27.78
C LEU A 270 -13.48 20.38 28.21
N VAL A 271 -14.64 19.82 28.54
CA VAL A 271 -15.82 20.58 29.00
C VAL A 271 -15.63 21.18 30.39
N VAL A 272 -14.97 20.48 31.32
CA VAL A 272 -14.75 20.96 32.70
C VAL A 272 -13.65 22.05 32.78
N GLY A 273 -12.81 22.15 31.75
CA GLY A 273 -11.72 23.13 31.69
C GLY A 273 -12.06 24.46 31.03
N GLU A 274 -13.31 24.69 30.64
CA GLU A 274 -13.86 25.98 30.18
C GLU A 274 -14.42 26.79 31.36
#